data_AF-A0A1B6LEF2-F1
#
_entry.id   AF-A0A1B6LEF2-F1
#
_cell.length_a   1.000
_cell.length_b   1.000
_cell.length_c   1.000
_cell.angle_alpha   90.00
_cell.angle_beta   90.00
_cell.angle_gamma   90.00
#
_symmetry.space_group_name_H-M   'P 1'
#
loop_
_entity.id
_entity.type
_entity.pdbx_description
1 polymer ?
#
loop_
_entity_poly.entity_id
_entity_poly.type
_entity_poly.pdbx_seq_one_letter_code
_entity_poly.pdbx_strand_id
1 'polypeptide(L)'
;NPDTEPVKTAEEVIKEIDDIMEETTSTECTPDSETAEDALQRKTKAVLYSPLYEDKLKTLSVCQLNDLYLELELLIRDYSETLISELALRDELEYEKELKNSFISLLLAVQNRRRQHHVEKKRSRIGSNKPTGVESKYLTTVIPYHLDSGPLNNQALQVLIKILKAINEDSPTVPTLLTDYILKVLCPT
;
A
#
# COMPACT_ATOMS: atom_id res chain seq x y z
N ASN A 1 -8.56 49.93 -26.93
CA ASN A 1 -7.49 49.36 -27.79
C ASN A 1 -6.24 50.19 -27.65
N PRO A 2 -5.09 49.63 -27.22
CA PRO A 2 -4.83 48.25 -26.78
C PRO A 2 -4.28 48.16 -25.34
N ASP A 3 -4.82 47.25 -24.54
CA ASP A 3 -4.09 46.61 -23.45
C ASP A 3 -3.19 45.56 -24.11
N THR A 4 -1.98 45.94 -24.48
CA THR A 4 -0.94 45.01 -24.92
C THR A 4 -0.09 44.67 -23.71
N GLU A 5 -0.40 43.56 -23.07
CA GLU A 5 0.51 42.85 -22.19
C GLU A 5 1.86 42.69 -22.93
N PRO A 6 3.00 43.05 -22.32
CA PRO A 6 4.29 42.98 -22.99
C PRO A 6 4.56 41.52 -23.40
N VAL A 7 4.83 41.31 -24.68
CA VAL A 7 5.15 39.98 -25.21
C VAL A 7 6.43 39.51 -24.51
N LYS A 8 6.34 38.39 -23.79
CA LYS A 8 7.50 37.77 -23.12
C LYS A 8 8.63 37.61 -24.14
N THR A 9 9.83 38.00 -23.73
CA THR A 9 11.01 37.85 -24.59
C THR A 9 11.35 36.37 -24.76
N ALA A 10 11.98 36.00 -25.87
CA ALA A 10 12.37 34.61 -26.12
C ALA A 10 13.22 34.04 -24.97
N GLU A 11 14.11 34.84 -24.40
CA GLU A 11 14.94 34.48 -23.24
C GLU A 11 14.12 34.15 -21.99
N GLU A 12 13.02 34.89 -21.77
CA GLU A 12 12.14 34.72 -20.62
C GLU A 12 11.29 33.46 -20.75
N VAL A 13 10.85 33.16 -21.98
CA VAL A 13 10.13 31.91 -22.29
C VAL A 13 11.06 30.69 -22.16
N ILE A 14 12.31 30.80 -22.63
CA ILE A 14 13.31 29.72 -22.49
C ILE A 14 13.57 29.47 -21.00
N LYS A 15 13.78 30.53 -20.22
CA LYS A 15 14.00 30.41 -18.78
C LYS A 15 12.80 29.79 -18.04
N GLU A 16 11.58 30.18 -18.39
CA GLU A 16 10.36 29.59 -17.81
C GLU A 16 10.24 28.09 -18.11
N ILE A 17 10.64 27.65 -19.31
CA ILE A 17 10.66 26.23 -19.69
C ILE A 17 11.75 25.48 -18.92
N ASP A 18 12.96 26.05 -18.81
CA ASP A 18 14.06 25.46 -18.04
C ASP A 18 13.69 25.33 -16.55
N ASP A 19 13.08 26.37 -15.96
CA ASP A 19 12.61 26.38 -14.58
C ASP A 19 11.54 25.27 -14.36
N ILE A 20 10.62 25.05 -15.31
CA ILE A 20 9.62 23.97 -15.24
C ILE A 20 10.26 22.58 -15.39
N MET A 21 11.27 22.43 -16.24
CA MET A 21 12.02 21.19 -16.40
C MET A 21 12.86 20.84 -15.15
N GLU A 22 13.40 21.83 -14.47
CA GLU A 22 14.12 21.66 -13.20
C GLU A 22 13.16 21.40 -12.01
N GLU A 23 11.98 22.04 -11.96
CA GLU A 23 10.99 21.86 -10.89
C GLU A 23 10.31 20.48 -10.96
N THR A 24 10.05 19.97 -12.17
CA THR A 24 9.49 18.63 -12.39
C THR A 24 10.48 17.51 -12.10
N THR A 25 11.78 17.73 -12.29
CA THR A 25 12.83 16.76 -11.93
C THR A 25 13.19 16.81 -10.44
N SER A 26 12.97 17.95 -9.76
CA SER A 26 13.34 18.11 -8.34
C SER A 26 12.27 17.66 -7.35
N THR A 27 10.99 17.55 -7.75
CA THR A 27 9.88 17.28 -6.80
C THR A 27 9.42 15.81 -6.78
N GLU A 28 9.85 14.97 -7.71
CA GLU A 28 9.56 13.51 -7.70
C GLU A 28 10.79 12.59 -7.74
N CYS A 29 12.01 13.12 -7.73
CA CYS A 29 13.23 12.29 -7.72
C CYS A 29 13.95 12.40 -6.38
N THR A 30 13.73 11.42 -5.50
CA THR A 30 14.75 11.09 -4.49
C THR A 30 16.06 10.77 -5.23
N PRO A 31 17.18 11.44 -4.93
CA PRO A 31 18.38 11.45 -5.77
C PRO A 31 19.27 10.20 -5.60
N ASP A 32 18.70 9.03 -5.31
CA ASP A 32 19.47 7.80 -5.02
C ASP A 32 18.90 6.54 -5.68
N SER A 33 18.17 6.70 -6.79
CA SER A 33 17.64 5.55 -7.53
C SER A 33 17.68 5.79 -9.04
N GLU A 34 18.88 5.78 -9.60
CA GLU A 34 19.02 5.15 -10.92
C GLU A 34 18.82 3.64 -10.68
N THR A 35 17.57 3.18 -10.61
CA THR A 35 17.28 1.76 -10.44
C THR A 35 17.75 1.00 -11.68
N ALA A 36 18.13 -0.27 -11.51
CA ALA A 36 18.48 -1.14 -12.63
C ALA A 36 17.39 -1.18 -13.73
N GLU A 37 16.15 -0.87 -13.34
CA GLU A 37 14.97 -0.76 -14.18
C GLU A 37 15.05 0.41 -15.17
N ASP A 38 15.53 1.58 -14.75
CA ASP A 38 15.70 2.72 -15.65
C ASP A 38 16.78 2.48 -16.72
N ALA A 39 17.83 1.75 -16.35
CA ALA A 39 18.85 1.31 -17.30
C ALA A 39 18.28 0.31 -18.31
N LEU A 40 17.39 -0.59 -17.86
CA LEU A 40 16.68 -1.55 -18.70
C LEU A 40 15.72 -0.83 -19.66
N GLN A 41 14.90 0.10 -19.15
CA GLN A 41 13.98 0.96 -19.91
C GLN A 41 14.71 1.73 -21.02
N ARG A 42 15.88 2.30 -20.70
CA ARG A 42 16.70 3.05 -21.66
C ARG A 42 17.23 2.15 -22.77
N LYS A 43 17.74 0.96 -22.45
CA LYS A 43 18.21 -0.02 -23.44
C LYS A 43 17.07 -0.44 -24.37
N THR A 44 15.89 -0.70 -23.83
CA THR A 44 14.69 -1.06 -24.60
C THR A 44 14.24 0.04 -25.54
N LYS A 45 14.22 1.29 -25.08
CA LYS A 45 13.90 2.46 -25.92
C LYS A 45 14.91 2.62 -27.05
N ALA A 46 16.19 2.42 -26.78
CA ALA A 46 17.24 2.51 -27.79
C ALA A 46 17.15 1.40 -28.85
N VAL A 47 16.74 0.20 -28.45
CA VAL A 47 16.62 -0.97 -29.32
C VAL A 47 15.32 -0.94 -30.11
N LEU A 48 14.16 -0.83 -29.45
CA LEU A 48 12.86 -1.09 -30.08
C LEU A 48 12.13 0.15 -30.64
N TYR A 49 12.45 1.35 -30.15
CA TYR A 49 11.70 2.57 -30.48
C TYR A 49 12.42 3.50 -31.46
N SER A 50 13.49 3.02 -32.10
CA SER A 50 14.15 3.78 -33.17
C SER A 50 13.22 3.84 -34.40
N PRO A 51 12.89 5.03 -34.93
CA PRO A 51 12.01 5.18 -36.10
C PRO A 51 12.52 4.49 -37.37
N LEU A 52 13.79 4.08 -37.40
CA LEU A 52 14.47 3.41 -38.52
C LEU A 52 14.96 2.00 -38.15
N TYR A 53 14.38 1.39 -37.12
CA TYR A 53 14.81 0.08 -36.63
C TYR A 53 14.79 -1.00 -37.71
N GLU A 54 13.75 -1.02 -38.54
CA GLU A 54 13.58 -2.00 -39.61
C GLU A 54 14.67 -1.89 -40.69
N ASP A 55 14.96 -0.67 -41.15
CA ASP A 55 16.00 -0.43 -42.16
C ASP A 55 17.39 -0.73 -41.61
N LYS A 56 17.63 -0.41 -40.33
CA LYS A 56 18.87 -0.77 -39.63
C LYS A 56 19.05 -2.29 -39.59
N LEU A 57 18.01 -3.05 -39.26
CA LEU A 57 18.05 -4.52 -39.23
C LEU A 57 18.48 -5.12 -40.57
N LYS A 58 17.96 -4.59 -41.68
CA LYS A 58 18.30 -5.06 -43.05
C LYS A 58 19.76 -4.86 -43.42
N THR A 59 20.47 -3.94 -42.77
CA THR A 59 21.89 -3.66 -43.00
C THR A 59 22.83 -4.53 -42.15
N LEU A 60 22.30 -5.23 -41.14
CA LEU A 60 23.11 -6.05 -40.24
C LEU A 60 23.51 -7.37 -40.88
N SER A 61 24.72 -7.82 -40.58
CA SER A 61 25.16 -9.17 -40.91
C SER A 61 24.44 -10.23 -40.07
N VAL A 62 24.46 -11.48 -40.52
CA VAL A 62 23.85 -12.61 -39.80
C VAL A 62 24.38 -12.74 -38.37
N CYS A 63 25.69 -12.51 -38.15
CA CYS A 63 26.28 -12.55 -36.81
C CYS A 63 25.71 -11.44 -35.92
N GLN A 64 25.66 -10.20 -36.40
CA GLN A 64 25.13 -9.06 -35.64
C GLN A 64 23.63 -9.20 -35.34
N LEU A 65 22.87 -9.80 -36.27
CA LEU A 65 21.45 -10.06 -36.05
C LEU A 65 21.22 -11.12 -34.97
N ASN A 66 22.07 -12.16 -34.93
CA ASN A 66 22.04 -13.16 -33.85
C ASN A 66 22.43 -12.55 -32.49
N ASP A 67 23.43 -11.67 -32.45
CA ASP A 67 23.81 -10.98 -31.22
C ASP A 67 22.66 -10.11 -30.68
N LEU A 68 22.00 -9.34 -31.57
CA LEU A 68 20.82 -8.54 -31.22
C LEU A 68 19.64 -9.40 -30.77
N TYR A 69 19.42 -10.53 -31.42
CA TYR A 69 18.40 -11.50 -31.03
C TYR A 69 18.66 -12.03 -29.61
N LEU A 70 19.90 -12.40 -29.30
CA LEU A 70 20.28 -12.85 -27.95
C LEU A 70 20.13 -11.73 -26.91
N GLU A 71 20.48 -10.49 -27.26
CA GLU A 71 20.26 -9.33 -26.39
C GLU A 71 18.78 -9.12 -26.08
N LEU A 72 17.91 -9.23 -27.08
CA LEU A 72 16.46 -9.15 -26.92
C LEU A 72 15.90 -10.30 -26.06
N GLU A 73 16.39 -11.53 -26.24
CA GLU A 73 15.99 -12.67 -25.40
C GLU A 73 16.37 -12.46 -23.92
N LEU A 74 17.57 -11.94 -23.66
CA LEU A 74 17.99 -11.58 -22.29
C LEU A 74 17.11 -10.47 -21.72
N LEU A 75 16.83 -9.43 -22.51
CA LEU A 75 15.98 -8.32 -22.12
C LEU A 75 14.55 -8.78 -21.78
N ILE A 76 13.96 -9.63 -22.61
CA ILE A 76 12.64 -10.21 -22.39
C ILE A 76 12.61 -11.03 -21.09
N ARG A 77 13.64 -11.85 -20.85
CA ARG A 77 13.76 -12.63 -19.62
C ARG A 77 13.86 -11.74 -18.39
N ASP A 78 14.72 -10.72 -18.42
CA ASP A 78 14.94 -9.83 -17.28
C ASP A 78 13.64 -9.03 -16.98
N TYR A 79 12.93 -8.54 -18.00
CA TYR A 79 11.61 -7.91 -17.80
C TYR A 79 10.57 -8.85 -17.23
N SER A 80 10.57 -10.11 -17.68
CA SER A 80 9.64 -11.12 -17.16
C SER A 80 9.90 -11.39 -15.69
N GLU A 81 11.17 -11.44 -15.27
CA GLU A 81 11.58 -11.62 -13.87
C GLU A 81 11.19 -10.41 -13.00
N THR A 82 11.45 -9.19 -13.47
CA THR A 82 11.01 -7.95 -12.79
C THR A 82 9.49 -7.94 -12.64
N LEU A 83 8.75 -8.23 -13.71
CA LEU A 83 7.29 -8.25 -13.68
C LEU A 83 6.75 -9.27 -12.67
N ILE A 84 7.31 -10.48 -12.62
CA ILE A 84 6.90 -11.50 -11.64
C ILE A 84 7.15 -11.00 -10.21
N SER A 85 8.31 -10.39 -9.97
CA SER A 85 8.68 -9.86 -8.65
C SER A 85 7.73 -8.73 -8.21
N GLU A 86 7.44 -7.79 -9.10
CA GLU A 86 6.52 -6.68 -8.85
C GLU A 86 5.08 -7.16 -8.62
N LEU A 87 4.62 -8.17 -9.37
CA LEU A 87 3.31 -8.77 -9.15
C LEU A 87 3.22 -9.44 -7.77
N ALA A 88 4.26 -10.16 -7.34
CA ALA A 88 4.31 -10.76 -6.02
C ALA A 88 4.33 -9.70 -4.91
N LEU A 89 5.11 -8.63 -5.08
CA LEU A 89 5.16 -7.50 -4.15
C LEU A 89 3.79 -6.81 -4.05
N ARG A 90 3.13 -6.57 -5.18
CA ARG A 90 1.79 -5.98 -5.21
C ARG A 90 0.79 -6.83 -4.43
N ASP A 91 0.81 -8.15 -4.61
CA ASP A 91 -0.11 -9.06 -3.94
C ASP A 91 0.14 -9.08 -2.41
N GLU A 92 1.40 -9.01 -1.96
CA GLU A 92 1.75 -8.86 -0.54
C GLU A 92 1.22 -7.53 0.03
N LEU A 93 1.41 -6.42 -0.70
CA LEU A 93 0.92 -5.11 -0.27
C LEU A 93 -0.62 -5.03 -0.23
N GLU A 94 -1.31 -5.63 -1.20
CA GLU A 94 -2.77 -5.71 -1.19
C GLU A 94 -3.26 -6.55 0.00
N TYR A 95 -2.56 -7.65 0.32
CA TYR A 95 -2.83 -8.45 1.51
C TYR A 95 -2.68 -7.63 2.80
N GLU A 96 -1.59 -6.89 2.97
CA GLU A 96 -1.40 -6.02 4.15
C GLU A 96 -2.49 -4.94 4.26
N LYS A 97 -2.84 -4.33 3.13
CA LYS A 97 -3.87 -3.29 3.05
C LYS A 97 -5.23 -3.85 3.44
N GLU A 98 -5.59 -5.03 2.94
CA GLU A 98 -6.85 -5.69 3.31
C GLU A 98 -6.86 -6.06 4.81
N LEU A 99 -5.74 -6.53 5.36
CA LEU A 99 -5.61 -6.83 6.77
C LEU A 99 -5.81 -5.57 7.64
N LYS A 100 -5.13 -4.46 7.30
CA LYS A 100 -5.28 -3.15 7.97
C LYS A 100 -6.72 -2.62 7.87
N ASN A 101 -7.33 -2.69 6.69
CA ASN A 101 -8.72 -2.28 6.50
C ASN A 101 -9.72 -3.14 7.29
N SER A 102 -9.50 -4.45 7.36
CA SER A 102 -10.32 -5.37 8.16
C SER A 102 -10.22 -5.03 9.64
N PHE A 103 -9.01 -4.79 10.15
CA PHE A 103 -8.77 -4.37 11.53
C PHE A 103 -9.49 -3.05 11.85
N ILE A 104 -9.29 -2.02 11.04
CA ILE A 104 -9.93 -0.70 11.24
C ILE A 104 -11.45 -0.84 11.26
N SER A 105 -12.02 -1.58 10.30
CA SER A 105 -13.48 -1.76 10.20
C SER A 105 -14.06 -2.46 11.43
N LEU A 106 -13.42 -3.52 11.91
CA LEU A 106 -13.84 -4.25 13.10
C LEU A 106 -13.66 -3.42 14.37
N LEU A 107 -12.55 -2.69 14.48
CA LEU A 107 -12.29 -1.82 15.62
C LEU A 107 -13.39 -0.75 15.74
N LEU A 108 -13.73 -0.09 14.63
CA LEU A 108 -14.81 0.87 14.56
C LEU A 108 -16.17 0.24 14.89
N ALA A 109 -16.44 -0.97 14.42
CA ALA A 109 -17.68 -1.69 14.72
C ALA A 109 -17.82 -1.97 16.23
N VAL A 110 -16.78 -2.52 16.87
CA VAL A 110 -16.75 -2.80 18.31
C VAL A 110 -16.91 -1.51 19.12
N GLN A 111 -16.19 -0.44 18.75
CA GLN A 111 -16.31 0.87 19.40
C GLN A 111 -17.72 1.45 19.27
N ASN A 112 -18.34 1.36 18.09
CA ASN A 112 -19.71 1.82 17.87
C ASN A 112 -20.73 1.03 18.69
N ARG A 113 -20.62 -0.30 18.75
CA ARG A 113 -21.46 -1.13 19.63
C ARG A 113 -21.27 -0.75 21.10
N ARG A 114 -20.04 -0.56 21.55
CA ARG A 114 -19.74 -0.18 22.94
C ARG A 114 -20.37 1.18 23.29
N ARG A 115 -20.32 2.15 22.36
CA ARG A 115 -20.98 3.46 22.52
C ARG A 115 -22.50 3.32 22.59
N GLN A 116 -23.12 2.54 21.72
CA GLN A 116 -24.57 2.28 21.74
C GLN A 116 -25.02 1.63 23.04
N HIS A 117 -24.30 0.60 23.49
CA HIS A 117 -24.56 -0.09 24.76
C HIS A 117 -24.49 0.85 25.98
N HIS A 118 -23.56 1.82 25.98
CA HIS A 118 -23.49 2.82 27.05
C HIS A 118 -24.69 3.79 27.04
N VAL A 119 -25.14 4.21 25.86
CA VAL A 119 -26.30 5.10 25.69
C VAL A 119 -27.61 4.41 26.09
N GLU A 120 -27.80 3.14 25.70
CA GLU A 120 -28.97 2.34 26.07
C GLU A 120 -29.03 2.06 27.57
N LYS A 121 -27.90 1.72 28.20
CA LYS A 121 -27.84 1.58 29.68
C LYS A 121 -28.22 2.87 30.41
N LYS A 122 -27.89 4.06 29.88
CA LYS A 122 -28.29 5.34 30.48
C LYS A 122 -29.79 5.61 30.33
N ARG A 123 -30.38 5.26 29.18
CA ARG A 123 -31.82 5.41 28.91
C ARG A 123 -32.67 4.42 29.70
N SER A 124 -32.22 3.19 29.88
CA SER A 124 -32.92 2.15 30.64
C SER A 124 -33.06 2.47 32.14
N ARG A 125 -32.16 3.28 32.73
CA ARG A 125 -32.29 3.72 34.13
C ARG A 125 -33.42 4.72 34.38
N ILE A 126 -34.00 5.33 33.33
CA ILE A 126 -34.99 6.41 33.43
C ILE A 126 -36.41 5.91 33.12
N GLY A 127 -36.58 4.70 32.55
CA GLY A 127 -37.89 4.14 32.22
C GLY A 127 -37.93 2.61 32.30
N SER A 128 -38.62 2.11 33.31
CA SER A 128 -39.40 0.85 33.38
C SER A 128 -38.75 -0.50 33.00
N ASN A 129 -38.81 -1.42 33.96
CA ASN A 129 -38.56 -2.87 33.88
C ASN A 129 -38.90 -3.55 32.53
N LYS A 130 -37.89 -3.75 31.68
CA LYS A 130 -37.93 -4.77 30.62
C LYS A 130 -36.69 -5.66 30.80
N PRO A 131 -36.82 -7.00 30.70
CA PRO A 131 -35.68 -7.89 30.91
C PRO A 131 -34.64 -7.57 29.84
N THR A 132 -33.44 -7.31 30.34
CA THR A 132 -32.17 -7.13 29.67
C THR A 132 -32.10 -7.86 28.33
N GLY A 133 -32.05 -7.10 27.24
CA GLY A 133 -31.55 -7.59 25.96
C GLY A 133 -30.16 -8.20 26.21
N VAL A 134 -29.92 -9.36 25.59
CA VAL A 134 -28.72 -10.19 25.64
C VAL A 134 -27.51 -9.40 26.13
N GLU A 135 -27.13 -9.57 27.40
CA GLU A 135 -25.99 -8.84 27.94
C GLU A 135 -24.75 -9.24 27.14
N SER A 136 -24.19 -8.31 26.36
CA SER A 136 -22.97 -8.55 25.60
C SER A 136 -21.81 -8.67 26.60
N LYS A 137 -21.55 -9.90 27.01
CA LYS A 137 -20.61 -10.26 28.09
C LYS A 137 -19.20 -9.80 27.76
N TYR A 138 -18.80 -9.87 26.49
CA TYR A 138 -17.43 -9.61 26.06
C TYR A 138 -17.22 -8.21 25.49
N LEU A 139 -18.28 -7.45 25.20
CA LEU A 139 -18.19 -6.13 24.55
C LEU A 139 -17.38 -5.09 25.35
N THR A 140 -17.32 -5.23 26.67
CA THR A 140 -16.56 -4.32 27.55
C THR A 140 -15.13 -4.77 27.83
N THR A 141 -14.71 -5.91 27.26
CA THR A 141 -13.36 -6.46 27.44
C THR A 141 -12.31 -5.53 26.83
N VAL A 142 -11.19 -5.38 27.54
CA VAL A 142 -10.06 -4.56 27.10
C VAL A 142 -8.96 -5.47 26.57
N ILE A 143 -8.38 -5.10 25.43
CA ILE A 143 -7.22 -5.78 24.84
C ILE A 143 -5.97 -5.02 25.29
N PRO A 144 -5.02 -5.65 26.00
CA PRO A 144 -3.76 -5.01 26.36
C PRO A 144 -2.93 -4.67 25.11
N TYR A 145 -2.23 -3.54 25.13
CA TYR A 145 -1.40 -3.10 24.00
C TYR A 145 -0.19 -2.31 24.52
N HIS A 146 0.99 -2.59 23.99
CA HIS A 146 2.22 -1.84 24.27
C HIS A 146 2.50 -0.87 23.12
N LEU A 147 2.66 0.41 23.43
CA LEU A 147 2.94 1.47 22.45
C LEU A 147 4.41 1.45 21.98
N ASP A 148 5.30 0.90 22.81
CA ASP A 148 6.75 0.93 22.59
C ASP A 148 7.24 -0.13 21.59
N SER A 149 6.38 -1.08 21.20
CA SER A 149 6.70 -2.20 20.30
C SER A 149 6.74 -1.84 18.81
N GLY A 150 6.65 -0.55 18.46
CA GLY A 150 6.63 -0.10 17.07
C GLY A 150 5.35 -0.49 16.32
N PRO A 151 5.35 -0.39 14.98
CA PRO A 151 4.20 -0.78 14.16
C PRO A 151 3.86 -2.27 14.34
N LEU A 152 2.57 -2.57 14.49
CA LEU A 152 2.07 -3.94 14.54
C LEU A 152 2.45 -4.71 13.27
N ASN A 153 3.12 -5.84 13.42
CA ASN A 153 3.37 -6.76 12.31
C ASN A 153 2.07 -7.48 11.87
N ASN A 154 2.07 -8.08 10.68
CA ASN A 154 0.90 -8.75 10.12
C ASN A 154 0.37 -9.89 11.02
N GLN A 155 1.26 -10.60 11.72
CA GLN A 155 0.86 -11.69 12.63
C GLN A 155 0.08 -11.18 13.84
N ALA A 156 0.59 -10.15 14.52
CA ALA A 156 -0.09 -9.53 15.65
C ALA A 156 -1.42 -8.91 15.21
N LEU A 157 -1.44 -8.26 14.04
CA LEU A 157 -2.65 -7.67 13.47
C LEU A 157 -3.73 -8.73 13.18
N GLN A 158 -3.37 -9.91 12.64
CA GLN A 158 -4.29 -11.03 12.46
C GLN A 158 -4.89 -11.52 13.79
N VAL A 159 -4.08 -11.62 14.84
CA VAL A 159 -4.56 -12.05 16.18
C VAL A 159 -5.54 -11.02 16.74
N LEU A 160 -5.22 -9.72 16.63
CA LEU A 160 -6.12 -8.65 17.04
C LEU A 160 -7.43 -8.66 16.25
N ILE A 161 -7.40 -8.90 14.93
CA ILE A 161 -8.60 -9.07 14.10
C ILE A 161 -9.47 -10.22 14.63
N LYS A 162 -8.88 -11.37 14.96
CA LYS A 162 -9.61 -12.52 15.51
C LYS A 162 -10.27 -12.18 16.83
N ILE A 163 -9.56 -11.48 17.73
CA ILE A 163 -10.12 -11.02 19.01
C ILE A 163 -11.27 -10.04 18.78
N LEU A 164 -11.10 -9.04 17.90
CA LEU A 164 -12.13 -8.05 17.60
C LEU A 164 -13.38 -8.68 16.98
N LYS A 165 -13.23 -9.65 16.06
CA LYS A 165 -14.36 -10.45 15.53
C LYS A 165 -15.09 -11.18 16.65
N ALA A 166 -14.34 -11.90 17.49
CA ALA A 166 -14.91 -12.65 18.60
C ALA A 166 -15.65 -11.73 19.61
N ILE A 167 -15.12 -10.54 19.91
CA ILE A 167 -15.80 -9.55 20.75
C ILE A 167 -17.06 -9.02 20.06
N ASN A 168 -16.99 -8.71 18.77
CA ASN A 168 -18.14 -8.21 18.02
C ASN A 168 -19.27 -9.24 17.91
N GLU A 169 -18.94 -10.54 17.93
CA GLU A 169 -19.91 -11.65 17.88
C GLU A 169 -20.33 -12.16 19.27
N ASP A 170 -19.82 -11.56 20.36
CA ASP A 170 -19.99 -12.03 21.75
C ASP A 170 -19.60 -13.51 21.93
N SER A 171 -18.54 -13.94 21.22
CA SER A 171 -18.07 -15.32 21.18
C SER A 171 -17.41 -15.75 22.50
N PRO A 172 -17.66 -16.98 22.99
CA PRO A 172 -17.03 -17.49 24.21
C PRO A 172 -15.52 -17.76 24.04
N THR A 173 -14.97 -17.61 22.84
CA THR A 173 -13.54 -17.80 22.53
C THR A 173 -12.67 -16.61 22.95
N VAL A 174 -13.27 -15.46 23.27
CA VAL A 174 -12.56 -14.22 23.65
C VAL A 174 -11.51 -14.44 24.75
N PRO A 175 -11.80 -15.12 25.88
CA PRO A 175 -10.80 -15.32 26.94
C PRO A 175 -9.59 -16.14 26.47
N THR A 176 -9.82 -17.19 25.67
CA THR A 176 -8.76 -18.03 25.12
C THR A 176 -7.89 -17.22 24.15
N LEU A 177 -8.49 -16.46 23.23
CA LEU A 177 -7.77 -15.64 22.27
C LEU A 177 -6.93 -14.54 22.95
N LEU A 178 -7.46 -13.92 24.01
CA LEU A 178 -6.72 -12.94 24.81
C LEU A 178 -5.55 -13.57 25.55
N THR A 179 -5.76 -14.74 26.16
CA THR A 179 -4.70 -15.47 26.87
C THR A 179 -3.56 -15.81 25.91
N ASP A 180 -3.89 -16.37 24.75
CA ASP A 180 -2.93 -16.68 23.70
C ASP A 180 -2.15 -15.45 23.22
N TYR A 181 -2.85 -14.33 22.99
CA TYR A 181 -2.22 -13.08 22.57
C TYR A 181 -1.25 -12.55 23.62
N ILE A 182 -1.64 -12.56 24.90
CA ILE A 182 -0.77 -12.12 26.00
C ILE A 182 0.49 -12.99 26.06
N LEU A 183 0.33 -14.31 26.04
CA LEU A 183 1.44 -15.24 26.20
C LEU A 183 2.37 -15.30 24.97
N LYS A 184 1.84 -15.12 23.77
CA LYS A 184 2.62 -15.30 22.52
C LYS A 184 3.13 -13.99 21.93
N VAL A 185 2.43 -12.87 22.15
CA VAL A 185 2.77 -11.58 21.52
C VAL A 185 3.31 -10.57 22.52
N LEU A 186 2.70 -10.44 23.70
CA LEU A 186 3.13 -9.44 24.68
C LEU A 186 4.22 -9.95 25.63
N CYS A 187 4.15 -11.23 26.01
CA CYS A 187 5.10 -11.86 26.93
C CYS A 187 5.68 -13.15 26.33
N PRO A 188 6.33 -13.09 25.15
CA PRO A 188 6.93 -14.28 24.56
C PRO A 188 7.95 -14.88 25.54
N THR A 189 7.82 -16.19 25.79
CA THR A 189 8.71 -16.97 26.66
C THR A 189 9.95 -17.42 25.89
#